data_AF-A0A841B3R8-F1
#
_entry.id   AF-A0A841B3R8-F1
#
_cell.length_a   1.000
_cell.length_b   1.000
_cell.length_c   1.000
_cell.angle_alpha   90.00
_cell.angle_beta   90.00
_cell.angle_gamma   90.00
#
_symmetry.space_group_name_H-M   'P 1'
#
loop_
_entity.id
_entity.type
_entity.pdbx_description
1 polymer ?
#
loop_
_entity_poly.entity_id
_entity_poly.type
_entity_poly.pdbx_seq_one_letter_code
_entity_poly.pdbx_strand_id
1 'polypeptide(L)' 'MRGRLESTAFEIVAIGSSAGGVKALLTVLSALPADFPVPVVVVQHLDPRRTATFW' A
#
# COMPACT_ATOMS: atom_id res chain seq x y z
N MET A 1 7.65 -39.60 -4.53
CA MET A 1 8.16 -38.23 -4.77
C MET A 1 6.96 -37.28 -4.73
N ARG A 2 6.77 -36.52 -3.64
CA ARG A 2 5.71 -35.49 -3.57
C ARG A 2 6.21 -34.25 -4.31
N GLY A 3 5.55 -33.90 -5.41
CA GLY A 3 5.77 -32.60 -6.05
C GLY A 3 5.46 -31.51 -5.02
N ARG A 4 6.45 -30.68 -4.72
CA ARG A 4 6.21 -29.41 -4.03
C ARG A 4 5.20 -28.67 -4.90
N LEU A 5 4.01 -28.41 -4.38
CA LEU A 5 3.19 -27.33 -4.91
C LEU A 5 4.06 -26.09 -4.72
N GLU A 6 4.68 -25.61 -5.80
CA GLU A 6 5.39 -24.34 -5.78
C GLU A 6 4.34 -23.32 -5.35
N SER A 7 4.42 -22.88 -4.10
CA SER A 7 3.59 -21.79 -3.63
C SER A 7 4.09 -20.59 -4.39
N THR A 8 3.37 -20.17 -5.43
CA THR A 8 3.55 -18.85 -6.01
C THR A 8 3.21 -17.86 -4.91
N ALA A 9 4.20 -17.50 -4.10
CA ALA A 9 4.05 -16.55 -3.02
C ALA A 9 3.84 -15.20 -3.68
N PHE A 10 2.61 -14.69 -3.65
CA PHE A 10 2.35 -13.32 -4.06
C PHE A 10 2.98 -12.40 -3.02
N GLU A 11 3.92 -11.56 -3.45
CA GLU A 11 4.52 -10.53 -2.62
C GLU A 11 3.65 -9.27 -2.67
N ILE A 12 3.40 -8.66 -1.51
CA ILE A 12 2.55 -7.48 -1.37
C ILE A 12 3.09 -6.58 -0.27
N VAL A 13 2.99 -5.27 -0.47
CA VAL A 13 3.19 -4.28 0.58
C VAL A 13 1.82 -3.75 1.03
N ALA A 14 1.47 -3.96 2.29
CA ALA A 14 0.28 -3.40 2.90
C ALA A 14 0.64 -2.26 3.85
N ILE A 15 0.01 -1.09 3.67
CA ILE A 15 0.25 0.11 4.49
C ILE A 15 -1.05 0.53 5.18
N GLY A 16 -1.05 0.54 6.51
CA GLY A 16 -2.12 1.10 7.33
C GLY A 16 -1.74 2.46 7.90
N SER A 17 -2.63 3.44 7.87
CA SER A 17 -2.37 4.80 8.38
C SER A 17 -3.62 5.51 8.92
N SER A 18 -3.43 6.57 9.71
CA SER A 18 -4.50 7.33 10.38
C SER A 18 -4.16 8.84 10.45
N ALA A 19 -4.11 9.47 11.63
CA ALA A 19 -3.75 10.88 11.77
C ALA A 19 -2.38 11.18 11.14
N GLY A 20 -2.33 12.21 10.28
CA GLY A 20 -1.12 12.57 9.52
C GLY A 20 -0.73 11.60 8.39
N GLY A 21 -1.48 10.50 8.22
CA GLY A 21 -1.14 9.41 7.31
C GLY A 21 -1.03 9.84 5.85
N VAL A 22 -1.90 10.73 5.36
CA VAL A 22 -1.83 11.24 3.97
C VAL A 22 -0.46 11.89 3.67
N LYS A 23 0.07 12.71 4.58
CA LYS A 23 1.39 13.33 4.39
C LYS A 23 2.51 12.28 4.39
N ALA A 24 2.43 11.29 5.29
CA ALA A 24 3.39 10.20 5.34
C ALA A 24 3.34 9.31 4.08
N LEU A 25 2.13 9.02 3.59
CA LEU A 25 1.90 8.26 2.37
C LEU A 25 2.50 8.97 1.16
N LEU A 26 2.33 10.30 1.04
CA LEU A 26 2.97 11.07 -0.03
C LEU A 26 4.49 10.92 0.00
N THR A 27 5.13 11.03 1.16
CA THR A 27 6.57 10.86 1.29
C THR A 27 7.02 9.45 0.89
N VAL A 28 6.32 8.41 1.34
CA VAL A 28 6.69 7.02 1.06
C VAL A 28 6.44 6.66 -0.41
N LEU A 29 5.24 6.92 -0.91
CA LEU A 29 4.82 6.51 -2.25
C LEU A 29 5.55 7.29 -3.35
N SER A 30 5.87 8.57 -3.13
CA SER A 30 6.65 9.36 -4.10
C SER A 30 8.12 8.93 -4.20
N ALA A 31 8.65 8.23 -3.19
CA ALA A 31 9.99 7.69 -3.20
C ALA A 31 10.08 6.31 -3.87
N LEU A 32 8.95 5.68 -4.19
CA LEU A 32 8.94 4.39 -4.87
C LEU A 32 9.30 4.56 -6.36
N PRO A 33 10.10 3.64 -6.93
CA PRO A 33 10.30 3.56 -8.36
C PRO A 33 8.98 3.36 -9.10
N ALA A 34 8.87 3.89 -10.33
CA ALA A 34 7.67 3.71 -11.16
C ALA A 34 7.43 2.23 -11.53
N ASP A 35 8.48 1.42 -11.52
CA ASP A 35 8.49 -0.03 -11.80
C ASP A 35 8.57 -0.88 -10.52
N PHE A 36 8.14 -0.33 -9.38
CA PHE A 36 8.15 -1.06 -8.10
C PHE A 36 7.50 -2.45 -8.26
N PRO A 37 8.22 -3.54 -7.93
CA PRO A 37 7.93 -4.87 -8.49
C PRO A 37 6.76 -5.58 -7.81
N VAL A 38 6.21 -5.04 -6.74
CA VAL A 38 5.14 -5.66 -5.96
C VAL A 38 3.97 -4.69 -5.75
N PRO A 39 2.71 -5.18 -5.74
CA PRO A 39 1.55 -4.33 -5.48
C PRO A 39 1.62 -3.66 -4.10
N VAL A 40 1.13 -2.42 -4.03
CA VAL A 40 0.98 -1.67 -2.78
C VAL A 40 -0.51 -1.47 -2.50
N VAL A 41 -0.97 -1.91 -1.33
CA VAL A 41 -2.34 -1.69 -0.85
C VAL A 41 -2.31 -0.78 0.35
N VAL A 42 -3.15 0.27 0.31
CA VAL A 42 -3.19 1.29 1.35
C VAL A 42 -4.56 1.33 2.00
N VAL A 43 -4.58 1.31 3.33
CA VAL A 43 -5.76 1.62 4.14
C VAL A 43 -5.46 2.86 4.98
N GLN A 44 -6.25 3.89 4.78
CA GLN A 44 -6.13 5.16 5.50
C GLN A 44 -7.45 5.42 6.25
N HIS A 45 -7.39 5.55 7.57
CA HIS A 45 -8.54 6.00 8.36
C HIS A 45 -8.83 7.47 8.04
N LEU A 46 -10.03 7.76 7.55
CA LEU A 46 -10.48 9.11 7.22
C LEU A 46 -11.70 9.47 8.06
N ASP A 47 -11.74 10.73 8.51
CA ASP A 47 -12.97 11.29 9.07
C ASP A 47 -13.98 11.49 7.92
N PRO A 48 -15.17 10.88 7.98
CA PRO A 48 -16.18 11.00 6.92
C PRO A 48 -16.68 12.44 6.72
N ARG A 49 -16.43 13.36 7.66
CA ARG A 49 -16.81 14.77 7.55
C ARG A 49 -15.74 15.63 6.86
N ARG A 50 -14.52 15.10 6.69
CA ARG A 50 -13.50 15.79 5.90
C ARG A 50 -13.75 15.53 4.43
N THR A 51 -13.76 16.61 3.65
CA THR A 51 -13.72 16.52 2.19
C THR A 51 -12.43 15.81 1.78
N ALA A 52 -12.60 14.63 1.21
CA ALA A 52 -11.53 13.86 0.60
C ALA A 52 -11.15 14.49 -0.75
N THR A 53 -10.17 15.41 -0.74
CA THR A 53 -9.52 15.86 -1.98
C THR A 53 -8.35 14.92 -2.25
N PHE A 54 -8.53 13.93 -3.12
CA PHE A 54 -7.52 12.95 -3.53
C PHE A 54 -7.21 12.99 -5.03
N TRP A 55 -7.50 14.12 -5.69
CA TRP A 55 -7.25 14.33 -7.12
C TRP A 55 -6.15 15.36 -7.31
#